data_AF-A0A9W9YWE0-F1
#
_entry.id   AF-A0A9W9YWE0-F1
#
_cell.length_a   1.000
_cell.length_b   1.000
_cell.length_c   1.000
_cell.angle_alpha   90.00
_cell.angle_beta   90.00
_cell.angle_gamma   90.00
#
_symmetry.space_group_name_H-M   'P 1'
#
loop_
_entity.id
_entity.type
_entity.pdbx_description
1 polymer ?
#
loop_
_entity_poly.entity_id
_entity_poly.type
_entity_poly.pdbx_seq_one_letter_code
_entity_poly.pdbx_strand_id
1 'polypeptide(L)'
;MLNATQVKAVFARLVRDAISARGYQRNVTVKSQGPAVTLKIINRNGREYSVDLTLAIKDKSWPDDAEEWSRRRRNGWPTQSLVQEICRDGCHLVAKQPKGGNVPEHEKGFLWRYSFSAAEKNLFLRGGHGEASSCRKQVLRILKALKDDLNLEPLKSYHLKTMLFYECEENPHPSQWSSICLSDRFLGLLRRLENCLLQSKCPHYFIQNLNLFERFNRQKCSELAKRVQKVISQPEQVLINLIQ
;
A
#
# COMPACT_ATOMS: atom_id res chain seq x y z
N MET A 1 -11.45 -5.92 -26.13
CA MET A 1 -10.75 -5.64 -24.85
C MET A 1 -11.79 -5.39 -23.77
N LEU A 2 -11.62 -5.95 -22.57
CA LEU A 2 -12.62 -5.84 -21.49
C LEU A 2 -12.61 -4.43 -20.87
N ASN A 3 -13.73 -3.71 -20.95
CA ASN A 3 -13.84 -2.35 -20.42
C ASN A 3 -13.90 -2.35 -18.88
N ALA A 4 -12.81 -1.92 -18.23
CA ALA A 4 -12.67 -1.91 -16.77
C ALA A 4 -13.77 -1.09 -16.07
N THR A 5 -14.15 0.04 -16.66
CA THR A 5 -15.16 0.95 -16.08
C THR A 5 -16.55 0.33 -16.11
N GLN A 6 -16.93 -0.29 -17.23
CA GLN A 6 -18.21 -1.00 -17.35
C GLN A 6 -18.27 -2.21 -16.41
N VAL A 7 -17.22 -3.03 -16.36
CA VAL A 7 -17.13 -4.17 -15.43
C VAL A 7 -17.30 -3.70 -13.99
N LYS A 8 -16.61 -2.63 -13.59
CA LYS A 8 -16.76 -2.05 -12.26
C LYS A 8 -18.17 -1.53 -11.99
N ALA A 9 -18.80 -0.89 -12.98
CA ALA A 9 -20.17 -0.38 -12.85
C ALA A 9 -21.18 -1.52 -12.63
N VAL A 10 -21.05 -2.62 -13.38
CA VAL A 10 -21.86 -3.83 -13.20
C VAL A 10 -21.63 -4.42 -11.81
N PHE A 11 -20.38 -4.57 -11.38
CA PHE A 11 -20.05 -5.06 -10.03
C PHE A 11 -20.68 -4.19 -8.94
N ALA A 12 -20.57 -2.86 -9.04
CA ALA A 12 -21.16 -1.94 -8.08
C ALA A 12 -22.70 -2.03 -8.02
N ARG A 13 -23.35 -2.27 -9.18
CA ARG A 13 -24.80 -2.52 -9.23
C ARG A 13 -25.15 -3.81 -8.50
N LEU A 14 -24.48 -4.92 -8.82
CA LEU A 14 -24.72 -6.22 -8.17
C LEU A 14 -24.52 -6.16 -6.64
N VAL A 15 -23.52 -5.42 -6.16
CA VAL A 15 -23.33 -5.19 -4.72
C VAL A 15 -24.53 -4.45 -4.12
N ARG A 16 -25.03 -3.39 -4.76
CA ARG A 16 -26.21 -2.66 -4.28
C ARG A 16 -27.46 -3.53 -4.26
N ASP A 17 -27.67 -4.32 -5.31
CA ASP A 17 -28.81 -5.22 -5.43
C ASP A 17 -28.77 -6.29 -4.33
N ALA A 18 -27.59 -6.85 -4.04
CA ALA A 18 -27.40 -7.81 -2.95
C ALA A 18 -27.70 -7.20 -1.57
N ILE A 19 -27.28 -5.95 -1.31
CA ILE A 19 -27.60 -5.24 -0.06
C ILE A 19 -29.11 -5.01 0.08
N SER A 20 -29.79 -4.65 -1.02
CA SER A 20 -31.24 -4.46 -1.04
C SER A 20 -32.00 -5.77 -0.83
N ALA A 21 -31.65 -6.83 -1.57
CA ALA A 21 -32.29 -8.14 -1.47
C ALA A 21 -32.18 -8.77 -0.07
N ARG A 22 -31.14 -8.41 0.69
CA ARG A 22 -30.95 -8.85 2.08
C ARG A 22 -31.54 -7.91 3.13
N GLY A 23 -32.17 -6.80 2.73
CA GLY A 23 -32.79 -5.83 3.63
C GLY A 23 -31.80 -5.01 4.47
N TYR A 24 -30.53 -4.92 4.07
CA TYR A 24 -29.48 -4.25 4.85
C TYR A 24 -29.37 -2.74 4.60
N GLN A 25 -30.24 -2.16 3.77
CA GLN A 25 -30.20 -0.75 3.37
C GLN A 25 -30.28 0.23 4.55
N ARG A 26 -30.90 -0.16 5.67
CA ARG A 26 -30.98 0.68 6.88
C ARG A 26 -29.63 0.88 7.56
N ASN A 27 -28.73 -0.10 7.48
CA ASN A 27 -27.47 -0.13 8.23
C ASN A 27 -26.24 -0.13 7.32
N VAL A 28 -26.42 -0.28 6.01
CA VAL A 28 -25.33 -0.38 5.04
C VAL A 28 -25.53 0.63 3.90
N THR A 29 -24.58 1.57 3.78
CA THR A 29 -24.49 2.47 2.63
C THR A 29 -23.42 1.98 1.65
N VAL A 30 -23.72 2.00 0.36
CA VAL A 30 -22.79 1.61 -0.71
C VAL A 30 -22.28 2.83 -1.46
N LYS A 31 -20.95 3.01 -1.54
CA LYS A 31 -20.31 4.05 -2.36
C LYS A 31 -19.32 3.41 -3.32
N SER A 32 -19.23 3.91 -4.56
CA SER A 32 -18.20 3.45 -5.51
C SER A 32 -17.13 4.53 -5.69
N GLN A 33 -15.88 4.22 -5.32
CA GLN A 33 -14.77 5.17 -5.42
C GLN A 33 -13.46 4.45 -5.76
N GLY A 34 -12.61 5.06 -6.60
CA GLY A 34 -11.36 4.43 -7.04
C GLY A 34 -11.61 3.07 -7.69
N PRO A 35 -10.88 2.00 -7.33
CA PRO A 35 -11.19 0.64 -7.80
C PRO A 35 -12.23 -0.11 -6.96
N ALA A 36 -12.64 0.42 -5.81
CA ALA A 36 -13.47 -0.29 -4.84
C ALA A 36 -14.96 0.11 -4.92
N VAL A 37 -15.78 -0.78 -4.38
CA VAL A 37 -17.14 -0.54 -3.91
C VAL A 37 -17.09 -0.63 -2.39
N THR A 38 -17.18 0.52 -1.73
CA THR A 38 -17.07 0.65 -0.28
C THR A 38 -18.43 0.50 0.38
N LEU A 39 -18.51 -0.42 1.34
CA LEU A 39 -19.64 -0.59 2.24
C LEU A 39 -19.35 0.18 3.53
N LYS A 40 -20.21 1.14 3.88
CA LYS A 40 -20.24 1.74 5.22
C LYS A 40 -21.31 1.03 6.02
N ILE A 41 -20.91 0.31 7.05
CA ILE A 41 -21.76 -0.56 7.88
C ILE A 41 -21.85 0.05 9.27
N ILE A 42 -23.06 0.37 9.73
CA ILE A 42 -23.33 0.84 11.09
C ILE A 42 -23.89 -0.34 11.89
N ASN A 43 -23.12 -0.80 12.88
CA ASN A 43 -23.57 -1.90 13.73
C ASN A 43 -24.65 -1.45 14.73
N ARG A 44 -25.19 -2.40 15.51
CA ARG A 44 -26.25 -2.13 16.50
C ARG A 44 -25.85 -1.10 17.57
N ASN A 45 -24.55 -0.94 17.82
CA ASN A 45 -24.02 -0.02 18.83
C ASN A 45 -23.66 1.35 18.22
N GLY A 46 -24.08 1.63 16.98
CA GLY A 46 -23.79 2.89 16.28
C GLY A 46 -22.35 3.01 15.75
N ARG A 47 -21.51 1.97 15.89
CA ARG A 47 -20.13 1.98 15.38
C ARG A 47 -20.10 1.77 13.87
N GLU A 48 -19.45 2.69 13.17
CA GLU A 48 -19.24 2.63 11.73
C GLU A 48 -18.00 1.77 11.38
N TYR A 49 -18.17 0.91 10.38
CA TYR A 49 -17.11 0.13 9.74
C TYR A 49 -17.12 0.41 8.24
N SER A 50 -15.93 0.52 7.65
CA SER A 50 -15.77 0.66 6.20
C SER A 50 -15.13 -0.60 5.63
N VAL A 51 -15.76 -1.21 4.64
CA VAL A 51 -15.26 -2.41 3.95
C VAL A 51 -15.16 -2.13 2.46
N ASP A 52 -13.95 -2.18 1.92
CA ASP A 52 -13.71 -1.99 0.49
C ASP A 52 -13.78 -3.32 -0.26
N LEU A 53 -14.81 -3.49 -1.09
CA LEU A 53 -14.90 -4.60 -2.03
C LEU A 53 -14.23 -4.19 -3.34
N THR A 54 -13.06 -4.75 -3.63
CA THR A 54 -12.36 -4.48 -4.90
C THR A 54 -12.45 -5.71 -5.80
N LEU A 55 -13.14 -5.58 -6.93
CA LEU A 55 -13.10 -6.60 -7.97
C LEU A 55 -11.69 -6.64 -8.56
N ALA A 56 -11.15 -7.85 -8.65
CA ALA A 56 -9.84 -8.11 -9.22
C ALA A 56 -9.91 -9.29 -10.18
N ILE A 57 -9.30 -9.15 -11.35
CA ILE A 57 -9.11 -10.26 -12.30
C ILE A 57 -7.73 -10.85 -12.03
N LYS A 58 -7.65 -12.17 -11.86
CA LYS A 58 -6.37 -12.86 -11.71
C LYS A 58 -5.66 -12.88 -13.05
N ASP A 59 -4.42 -12.41 -13.08
CA ASP A 59 -3.49 -12.66 -14.17
C ASP A 59 -2.42 -13.62 -13.66
N LYS A 60 -2.25 -14.75 -14.35
CA LYS A 60 -1.27 -15.76 -13.96
C LYS A 60 0.16 -15.37 -14.37
N SER A 61 0.30 -14.32 -15.17
CA SER A 61 1.57 -13.83 -15.66
C SER A 61 2.15 -12.79 -14.70
N TRP A 62 3.47 -12.82 -14.54
CA TRP A 62 4.18 -11.71 -13.91
C TRP A 62 4.31 -10.56 -14.93
N PRO A 63 3.97 -9.31 -14.59
CA PRO A 63 4.05 -8.20 -15.54
C PRO A 63 5.47 -7.93 -16.03
N ASP A 64 5.63 -7.66 -17.32
CA ASP A 64 6.93 -7.28 -17.92
C ASP A 64 7.52 -6.03 -17.25
N ASP A 65 6.68 -5.04 -16.90
CA ASP A 65 7.08 -3.84 -16.16
C ASP A 65 7.69 -4.16 -14.77
N ALA A 66 7.40 -5.34 -14.24
CA ALA A 66 7.88 -5.83 -12.96
C ALA A 66 9.01 -6.89 -13.10
N GLU A 67 9.50 -7.14 -14.31
CA GLU A 67 10.50 -8.20 -14.55
C GLU A 67 11.85 -7.90 -13.90
N GLU A 68 12.18 -6.62 -13.70
CA GLU A 68 13.35 -6.25 -12.89
C GLU A 68 13.25 -6.86 -11.48
N TRP A 69 12.06 -6.85 -10.86
CA TRP A 69 11.88 -7.35 -9.51
C TRP A 69 12.15 -8.86 -9.39
N SER A 70 11.82 -9.64 -10.43
CA SER A 70 12.05 -11.09 -10.43
C SER A 70 13.55 -11.44 -10.49
N ARG A 71 14.35 -10.58 -11.14
CA ARG A 71 15.79 -10.76 -11.36
C ARG A 71 16.67 -9.91 -10.44
N ARG A 72 16.07 -9.00 -9.66
CA ARG A 72 16.78 -8.08 -8.76
C ARG A 72 17.67 -8.87 -7.80
N ARG A 73 18.95 -8.52 -7.78
CA ARG A 73 19.91 -9.07 -6.83
C ARG A 73 19.59 -8.56 -5.43
N ARG A 74 19.48 -9.47 -4.47
CA ARG A 74 19.15 -9.18 -3.07
C ARG A 74 20.04 -9.97 -2.15
N ASN A 75 20.29 -9.43 -0.96
CA ASN A 75 21.14 -10.06 0.05
C ASN A 75 20.30 -10.88 1.05
N GLY A 76 19.45 -11.78 0.56
CA GLY A 76 18.77 -12.78 1.39
C GLY A 76 17.30 -12.54 1.69
N TRP A 77 16.79 -11.30 1.56
CA TRP A 77 15.36 -11.01 1.72
C TRP A 77 14.74 -10.35 0.48
N PRO A 78 13.55 -10.81 0.03
CA PRO A 78 13.00 -12.14 0.28
C PRO A 78 13.94 -13.24 -0.26
N THR A 79 13.75 -14.48 0.18
CA THR A 79 14.48 -15.62 -0.38
C THR A 79 14.15 -15.79 -1.87
N GLN A 80 15.10 -16.31 -2.65
CA GLN A 80 14.88 -16.54 -4.08
C GLN A 80 13.70 -17.48 -4.36
N SER A 81 13.48 -18.48 -3.49
CA SER A 81 12.33 -19.38 -3.58
C SER A 81 11.00 -18.63 -3.43
N LEU A 82 10.90 -17.69 -2.50
CA LEU A 82 9.70 -16.87 -2.31
C LEU A 82 9.49 -15.91 -3.48
N VAL A 83 10.56 -15.34 -4.04
CA VAL A 83 10.49 -14.53 -5.28
C VAL A 83 9.92 -15.35 -6.43
N GLN A 84 10.47 -16.53 -6.69
CA GLN A 84 10.01 -17.42 -7.76
C GLN A 84 8.55 -17.82 -7.59
N GLU A 85 8.11 -18.12 -6.38
CA GLU A 85 6.71 -18.46 -6.10
C GLU A 85 5.78 -17.28 -6.33
N ILE A 86 6.15 -16.08 -5.86
CA ILE A 86 5.39 -14.84 -6.09
C ILE A 86 5.26 -14.57 -7.60
N CYS A 87 6.35 -14.66 -8.35
CA CYS A 87 6.32 -14.44 -9.80
C CYS A 87 5.48 -15.50 -10.52
N ARG A 88 5.55 -16.77 -10.10
CA ARG A 88 4.75 -17.86 -10.66
C ARG A 88 3.25 -17.69 -10.39
N ASP A 89 2.89 -17.11 -9.25
CA ASP A 89 1.49 -16.78 -8.94
C ASP A 89 0.99 -15.57 -9.76
N GLY A 90 1.87 -14.78 -10.38
CA GLY A 90 1.51 -13.65 -11.21
C GLY A 90 0.95 -12.46 -10.40
N CYS A 91 -0.07 -11.80 -10.93
CA CYS A 91 -0.63 -10.59 -10.32
C CYS A 91 -2.16 -10.51 -10.48
N HIS A 92 -2.73 -9.35 -10.17
CA HIS A 92 -4.15 -9.09 -10.40
C HIS A 92 -4.34 -7.76 -11.12
N LEU A 93 -5.46 -7.62 -11.81
CA LEU A 93 -5.88 -6.42 -12.49
C LEU A 93 -7.09 -5.83 -11.76
N VAL A 94 -7.03 -4.53 -11.43
CA VAL A 94 -8.14 -3.80 -10.80
C VAL A 94 -8.58 -2.62 -11.67
N ALA A 95 -9.88 -2.34 -11.67
CA ALA A 95 -10.47 -1.26 -12.44
C ALA A 95 -10.16 0.12 -11.83
N LYS A 96 -8.96 0.64 -12.10
CA LYS A 96 -8.53 1.96 -11.66
C LYS A 96 -8.00 2.75 -12.84
N GLN A 97 -8.75 3.77 -13.23
CA GLN A 97 -8.32 4.69 -14.27
C GLN A 97 -7.03 5.42 -13.87
N PRO A 98 -6.10 5.64 -14.80
CA PRO A 98 -4.98 6.53 -14.57
C PRO A 98 -5.55 7.94 -14.36
N LYS A 99 -4.95 8.67 -13.43
CA LYS A 99 -5.29 10.07 -13.23
C LYS A 99 -4.37 10.92 -14.14
N GLY A 100 -4.78 12.09 -14.62
CA GLY A 100 -3.95 12.96 -15.49
C GLY A 100 -4.29 12.85 -16.99
N GLY A 101 -3.53 13.56 -17.82
CA GLY A 101 -3.86 13.85 -19.22
C GLY A 101 -3.15 13.00 -20.28
N ASN A 102 -2.29 12.05 -19.89
CA ASN A 102 -1.43 11.33 -20.85
C ASN A 102 -2.17 10.24 -21.65
N VAL A 103 -3.45 9.99 -21.35
CA VAL A 103 -4.27 8.98 -22.03
C VAL A 103 -5.58 9.64 -22.46
N PRO A 104 -6.04 9.47 -23.73
CA PRO A 104 -7.32 9.94 -24.19
C PRO A 104 -8.49 9.44 -23.33
N GLU A 105 -9.49 10.30 -23.07
CA GLU A 105 -10.58 9.98 -22.13
C GLU A 105 -11.36 8.71 -22.52
N HIS A 106 -11.58 8.50 -23.81
CA HIS A 106 -12.30 7.34 -24.34
C HIS A 106 -11.53 6.01 -24.12
N GLU A 107 -10.20 6.06 -23.98
CA GLU A 107 -9.37 4.88 -23.72
C GLU A 107 -9.24 4.55 -22.23
N LYS A 108 -9.33 5.55 -21.34
CA LYS A 108 -9.24 5.35 -19.88
C LYS A 108 -10.23 4.31 -19.36
N GLY A 109 -11.38 4.18 -20.02
CA GLY A 109 -12.41 3.20 -19.70
C GLY A 109 -11.93 1.74 -19.74
N PHE A 110 -10.95 1.45 -20.61
CA PHE A 110 -10.41 0.12 -20.87
C PHE A 110 -9.15 -0.20 -20.05
N LEU A 111 -8.57 0.79 -19.39
CA LEU A 111 -7.31 0.60 -18.66
C LEU A 111 -7.53 -0.08 -17.30
N TRP A 112 -6.69 -1.08 -17.08
CA TRP A 112 -6.57 -1.81 -15.82
C TRP A 112 -5.26 -1.43 -15.14
N ARG A 113 -5.25 -1.48 -13.80
CA ARG A 113 -4.02 -1.30 -13.03
C ARG A 113 -3.60 -2.63 -12.42
N TYR A 114 -2.33 -2.98 -12.53
CA TYR A 114 -1.74 -4.07 -11.76
C TYR A 114 -1.96 -3.89 -10.25
N SER A 115 -2.18 -5.00 -9.58
CA SER A 115 -2.33 -5.11 -8.14
C SER A 115 -1.51 -6.30 -7.66
N PHE A 116 -0.51 -5.99 -6.84
CA PHE A 116 0.39 -6.97 -6.24
C PHE A 116 -0.03 -7.36 -4.82
N SER A 117 -1.30 -7.14 -4.43
CA SER A 117 -1.75 -7.37 -3.04
C SER A 117 -1.51 -8.81 -2.55
N ALA A 118 -1.59 -9.81 -3.43
CA ALA A 118 -1.24 -11.20 -3.10
C ALA A 118 0.26 -11.39 -2.87
N ALA A 119 1.12 -10.82 -3.73
CA ALA A 119 2.56 -10.80 -3.56
C ALA A 119 2.97 -10.09 -2.26
N GLU A 120 2.40 -8.91 -1.99
CA GLU A 120 2.60 -8.15 -0.75
C GLU A 120 2.24 -8.98 0.47
N LYS A 121 1.09 -9.68 0.44
CA LYS A 121 0.66 -10.58 1.52
C LYS A 121 1.69 -11.69 1.74
N ASN A 122 2.18 -12.31 0.67
CA ASN A 122 3.21 -13.35 0.76
C ASN A 122 4.51 -12.80 1.39
N LEU A 123 4.98 -11.62 0.99
CA LEU A 123 6.14 -10.98 1.60
C LEU A 123 5.93 -10.71 3.09
N PHE A 124 4.76 -10.20 3.48
CA PHE A 124 4.44 -9.93 4.88
C PHE A 124 4.34 -11.19 5.75
N LEU A 125 3.76 -12.27 5.22
CA LEU A 125 3.53 -13.50 5.98
C LEU A 125 4.77 -14.40 6.03
N ARG A 126 5.53 -14.45 4.94
CA ARG A 126 6.59 -15.45 4.72
C ARG A 126 7.98 -14.86 4.61
N GLY A 127 8.09 -13.57 4.27
CA GLY A 127 9.37 -12.86 4.31
C GLY A 127 9.86 -12.60 5.74
N GLY A 128 9.00 -12.68 6.76
CA GLY A 128 9.41 -12.49 8.15
C GLY A 128 10.08 -13.70 8.80
N HIS A 129 10.35 -14.78 8.05
CA HIS A 129 10.88 -16.05 8.56
C HIS A 129 10.07 -16.69 9.70
N GLY A 130 8.77 -16.38 9.83
CA GLY A 130 7.90 -16.97 10.85
C GLY A 130 8.19 -16.51 12.28
N GLU A 131 9.03 -15.50 12.49
CA GLU A 131 9.38 -15.03 13.83
C GLU A 131 8.20 -14.32 14.51
N ALA A 132 7.69 -14.92 15.58
CA ALA A 132 6.66 -14.32 16.43
C ALA A 132 7.10 -12.96 17.03
N SER A 133 8.42 -12.74 17.17
CA SER A 133 9.04 -11.55 17.75
C SER A 133 9.44 -10.47 16.74
N SER A 134 9.11 -10.61 15.45
CA SER A 134 9.52 -9.62 14.44
C SER A 134 8.81 -8.27 14.62
N CYS A 135 9.58 -7.19 14.68
CA CYS A 135 9.10 -5.82 14.85
C CYS A 135 8.55 -5.18 13.55
N ARG A 136 8.66 -5.84 12.37
CA ARG A 136 8.19 -5.31 11.07
C ARG A 136 6.76 -4.76 11.10
N LYS A 137 5.83 -5.52 11.68
CA LYS A 137 4.42 -5.12 11.80
C LYS A 137 4.24 -3.99 12.81
N GLN A 138 5.02 -3.98 13.89
CA GLN A 138 4.99 -2.94 14.91
C GLN A 138 5.45 -1.60 14.32
N VAL A 139 6.59 -1.57 13.61
CA VAL A 139 7.08 -0.37 12.92
C VAL A 139 6.05 0.17 11.95
N LEU A 140 5.44 -0.68 11.12
CA LEU A 140 4.41 -0.24 10.17
C LEU A 140 3.17 0.35 10.87
N ARG A 141 2.79 -0.18 12.03
CA ARG A 141 1.67 0.36 12.83
C ARG A 141 2.01 1.74 13.38
N ILE A 142 3.21 1.91 13.94
CA ILE A 142 3.69 3.20 14.46
C ILE A 142 3.72 4.24 13.33
N LEU A 143 4.29 3.89 12.16
CA LEU A 143 4.34 4.80 11.01
C LEU A 143 2.94 5.21 10.50
N LYS A 144 1.97 4.30 10.55
CA LYS A 144 0.59 4.63 10.18
C LYS A 144 -0.05 5.61 11.17
N ALA A 145 0.10 5.37 12.46
CA ALA A 145 -0.39 6.28 13.50
C ALA A 145 0.22 7.68 13.34
N LEU A 146 1.56 7.76 13.18
CA LEU A 146 2.25 9.03 12.95
C LEU A 146 1.81 9.74 11.68
N LYS A 147 1.56 9.00 10.60
CA LYS A 147 1.09 9.57 9.33
C LYS A 147 -0.26 10.25 9.49
N ASP A 148 -1.14 9.73 10.35
CA ASP A 148 -2.43 10.32 10.64
C ASP A 148 -2.27 11.54 11.57
N ASP A 149 -1.54 11.40 12.68
CA ASP A 149 -1.38 12.47 13.68
C ASP A 149 -0.57 13.68 13.17
N LEU A 150 0.43 13.44 12.35
CA LEU A 150 1.23 14.51 11.72
C LEU A 150 0.62 15.06 10.43
N ASN A 151 -0.60 14.62 10.08
CA ASN A 151 -1.32 15.03 8.89
C ASN A 151 -0.46 14.93 7.63
N LEU A 152 0.24 13.80 7.44
CA LEU A 152 1.19 13.63 6.33
C LEU A 152 0.52 13.37 4.98
N GLU A 153 -0.72 13.80 4.80
CA GLU A 153 -1.41 13.75 3.52
C GLU A 153 -0.63 14.54 2.45
N PRO A 154 -0.51 14.03 1.21
CA PRO A 154 -1.26 12.91 0.64
C PRO A 154 -0.60 11.52 0.76
N LEU A 155 0.35 11.30 1.69
CA LEU A 155 0.91 9.96 1.89
C LEU A 155 -0.19 8.96 2.24
N LYS A 156 -0.06 7.73 1.77
CA LYS A 156 -0.99 6.64 2.03
C LYS A 156 -0.26 5.48 2.69
N SER A 157 -1.01 4.62 3.37
CA SER A 157 -0.49 3.35 3.90
C SER A 157 0.31 2.54 2.87
N TYR A 158 -0.03 2.66 1.57
CA TYR A 158 0.72 2.02 0.50
C TYR A 158 2.18 2.49 0.41
N HIS A 159 2.43 3.79 0.52
CA HIS A 159 3.80 4.33 0.49
C HIS A 159 4.62 3.80 1.67
N LEU A 160 4.03 3.73 2.87
CA LEU A 160 4.69 3.21 4.07
C LEU A 160 5.01 1.71 3.94
N LYS A 161 4.11 0.92 3.35
CA LYS A 161 4.38 -0.49 3.02
C LYS A 161 5.54 -0.62 2.03
N THR A 162 5.57 0.21 1.00
CA THR A 162 6.68 0.23 0.02
C THR A 162 8.00 0.54 0.70
N MET A 163 8.05 1.54 1.59
CA MET A 163 9.27 1.85 2.36
C MET A 163 9.71 0.66 3.20
N LEU A 164 8.78 -0.01 3.91
CA LEU A 164 9.08 -1.19 4.73
C LEU A 164 9.73 -2.31 3.92
N PHE A 165 9.28 -2.57 2.71
CA PHE A 165 9.88 -3.61 1.89
C PHE A 165 11.32 -3.26 1.48
N TYR A 166 11.60 -2.02 1.09
CA TYR A 166 12.98 -1.61 0.83
C TYR A 166 13.85 -1.68 2.10
N GLU A 167 13.31 -1.34 3.26
CA GLU A 167 14.03 -1.48 4.53
C GLU A 167 14.36 -2.94 4.85
N CYS A 168 13.46 -3.86 4.50
CA CYS A 168 13.70 -5.30 4.64
C CYS A 168 14.74 -5.82 3.65
N GLU A 169 14.83 -5.28 2.42
CA GLU A 169 15.91 -5.62 1.48
C GLU A 169 17.28 -5.14 2.01
N GLU A 170 17.33 -3.97 2.65
CA GLU A 170 18.57 -3.41 3.23
C GLU A 170 18.99 -4.09 4.55
N ASN A 171 18.02 -4.60 5.31
CA ASN A 171 18.23 -5.29 6.59
C ASN A 171 17.66 -6.71 6.49
N PRO A 172 18.28 -7.61 5.73
CA PRO A 172 17.67 -8.90 5.38
C PRO A 172 17.64 -9.89 6.55
N HIS A 173 18.53 -9.74 7.54
CA HIS A 173 18.66 -10.74 8.60
C HIS A 173 17.53 -10.63 9.63
N PRO A 174 16.94 -11.76 10.07
CA PRO A 174 15.86 -11.75 11.05
C PRO A 174 16.22 -11.05 12.38
N SER A 175 17.46 -11.20 12.86
CA SER A 175 17.96 -10.53 14.07
C SER A 175 17.86 -9.01 14.03
N GLN A 176 17.98 -8.39 12.85
CA GLN A 176 17.82 -6.94 12.65
C GLN A 176 16.37 -6.47 12.76
N TRP A 177 15.43 -7.41 12.87
CA TRP A 177 14.00 -7.17 13.05
C TRP A 177 13.48 -7.72 14.38
N SER A 178 14.36 -7.99 15.34
CA SER A 178 13.96 -8.27 16.72
C SER A 178 13.30 -7.04 17.38
N SER A 179 12.67 -7.25 18.53
CA SER A 179 12.05 -6.16 19.31
C SER A 179 13.04 -5.08 19.74
N ILE A 180 14.29 -5.44 20.03
CA ILE A 180 15.34 -4.49 20.45
C ILE A 180 15.69 -3.54 19.30
N CYS A 181 15.62 -4.01 18.06
CA CYS A 181 15.89 -3.20 16.86
C CYS A 181 14.71 -2.32 16.45
N LEU A 182 13.58 -2.32 17.17
CA LEU A 182 12.36 -1.58 16.78
C LEU A 182 12.65 -0.11 16.50
N SER A 183 13.37 0.56 17.41
CA SER A 183 13.73 1.98 17.29
C SER A 183 14.58 2.26 16.06
N ASP A 184 15.58 1.43 15.79
CA ASP A 184 16.46 1.58 14.64
C ASP A 184 15.71 1.37 13.32
N ARG A 185 14.84 0.36 13.25
CA ARG A 185 14.01 0.09 12.07
C ARG A 185 12.98 1.20 11.83
N PHE A 186 12.43 1.76 12.90
CA PHE A 186 11.54 2.90 12.82
C PHE A 186 12.25 4.15 12.28
N LEU A 187 13.41 4.52 12.83
CA LEU A 187 14.19 5.66 12.37
C LEU A 187 14.72 5.46 10.95
N GLY A 188 15.16 4.25 10.59
CA GLY A 188 15.57 3.90 9.24
C GLY A 188 14.47 4.16 8.21
N LEU A 189 13.24 3.75 8.53
CA LEU A 189 12.08 4.01 7.67
C LEU A 189 11.72 5.49 7.55
N LEU A 190 11.83 6.27 8.62
CA LEU A 190 11.62 7.71 8.55
C LEU A 190 12.68 8.39 7.68
N ARG A 191 13.96 8.04 7.83
CA ARG A 191 15.05 8.58 7.00
C ARG A 191 14.86 8.20 5.52
N ARG A 192 14.43 6.96 5.25
CA ARG A 192 14.08 6.52 3.89
C ARG A 192 12.93 7.34 3.31
N LEU A 193 11.88 7.58 4.10
CA LEU A 193 10.75 8.40 3.69
C LEU A 193 11.17 9.85 3.42
N GLU A 194 11.97 10.45 4.30
CA GLU A 194 12.55 11.79 4.13
C GLU A 194 13.34 11.89 2.82
N ASN A 195 14.24 10.95 2.57
CA ASN A 195 15.04 10.90 1.34
C ASN A 195 14.16 10.81 0.09
N CYS A 196 13.15 9.92 0.09
CA CYS A 196 12.20 9.81 -1.02
C CYS A 196 11.40 11.10 -1.24
N LEU A 197 11.03 11.81 -0.16
CA LEU A 197 10.32 13.08 -0.25
C LEU A 197 11.22 14.19 -0.80
N LEU A 198 12.46 14.33 -0.29
CA LEU A 198 13.42 15.33 -0.77
C LEU A 198 13.72 15.14 -2.26
N GLN A 199 13.83 13.90 -2.72
CA GLN A 199 14.04 13.57 -4.14
C GLN A 199 12.75 13.60 -4.97
N SER A 200 11.58 13.76 -4.35
CA SER A 200 10.27 13.59 -4.99
C SER A 200 10.13 12.25 -5.74
N LYS A 201 10.82 11.21 -5.25
CA LYS A 201 10.94 9.90 -5.89
C LYS A 201 10.73 8.78 -4.88
N CYS A 202 9.66 8.03 -5.09
CA CYS A 202 9.30 6.84 -4.32
C CYS A 202 9.03 5.69 -5.29
N PRO A 203 10.04 4.88 -5.65
CA PRO A 203 9.87 3.81 -6.62
C PRO A 203 8.91 2.74 -6.09
N HIS A 204 7.96 2.30 -6.90
CA HIS A 204 7.08 1.19 -6.55
C HIS A 204 7.90 -0.08 -6.35
N TYR A 205 7.62 -0.86 -5.30
CA TYR A 205 8.48 -1.97 -4.90
C TYR A 205 8.67 -3.02 -6.01
N PHE A 206 7.58 -3.41 -6.68
CA PHE A 206 7.59 -4.39 -7.78
C PHE A 206 7.87 -3.79 -9.17
N ILE A 207 7.61 -2.49 -9.39
CA ILE A 207 7.76 -1.83 -10.70
C ILE A 207 8.66 -0.62 -10.44
N GLN A 208 9.97 -0.84 -10.41
CA GLN A 208 10.92 0.16 -9.88
C GLN A 208 10.85 1.50 -10.62
N ASN A 209 10.51 1.47 -11.91
CA ASN A 209 10.38 2.66 -12.76
C ASN A 209 9.11 3.48 -12.49
N LEU A 210 8.14 2.95 -11.75
CA LEU A 210 6.91 3.65 -11.40
C LEU A 210 7.12 4.50 -10.14
N ASN A 211 7.16 5.82 -10.28
CA ASN A 211 7.27 6.75 -9.16
C ASN A 211 5.90 6.97 -8.47
N LEU A 212 5.75 6.50 -7.23
CA LEU A 212 4.55 6.69 -6.42
C LEU A 212 4.30 8.16 -6.01
N PHE A 213 5.35 9.00 -6.04
CA PHE A 213 5.27 10.43 -5.74
C PHE A 213 5.12 11.31 -6.97
N GLU A 214 4.92 10.74 -8.17
CA GLU A 214 4.81 11.50 -9.44
C GLU A 214 3.80 12.67 -9.37
N ARG A 215 2.74 12.54 -8.57
CA ARG A 215 1.69 13.56 -8.43
C ARG A 215 1.90 14.55 -7.30
N PHE A 216 2.92 14.32 -6.49
CA PHE A 216 3.21 15.22 -5.39
C PHE A 216 4.00 16.38 -5.99
N ASN A 217 3.54 17.61 -5.77
CA ASN A 217 4.37 18.75 -6.17
C ASN A 217 5.58 18.86 -5.23
N ARG A 218 6.67 19.43 -5.73
CA ARG A 218 7.94 19.54 -4.98
C ARG A 218 7.78 20.28 -3.65
N GLN A 219 6.92 21.30 -3.60
CA GLN A 219 6.65 22.05 -2.39
C GLN A 219 6.02 21.18 -1.29
N LYS A 220 5.02 20.37 -1.65
CA LYS A 220 4.37 19.42 -0.75
C LYS A 220 5.36 18.35 -0.29
N CYS A 221 6.20 17.84 -1.18
CA CYS A 221 7.28 16.93 -0.82
C CYS A 221 8.24 17.54 0.21
N SER A 222 8.69 18.78 0.00
CA SER A 222 9.57 19.50 0.93
C SER A 222 8.90 19.76 2.29
N GLU A 223 7.62 20.17 2.29
CA GLU A 223 6.84 20.35 3.52
C GLU A 223 6.73 19.05 4.32
N LEU A 224 6.41 17.94 3.67
CA LEU A 224 6.33 16.63 4.31
C LEU A 224 7.70 16.17 4.82
N ALA A 225 8.78 16.41 4.06
CA ALA A 225 10.13 16.07 4.49
C ALA A 225 10.50 16.79 5.79
N LYS A 226 10.20 18.09 5.91
CA LYS A 226 10.42 18.87 7.15
C LYS A 226 9.64 18.30 8.34
N ARG A 227 8.39 17.87 8.13
CA ARG A 227 7.59 17.24 9.19
C ARG A 227 8.20 15.92 9.64
N VAL A 228 8.63 15.08 8.69
CA VAL A 228 9.32 13.81 8.97
C VAL A 228 10.65 14.05 9.70
N GLN A 229 11.44 15.01 9.25
CA GLN A 229 12.71 15.41 9.87
C GLN A 229 12.51 15.81 11.35
N LYS A 230 11.45 16.54 11.67
CA LYS A 230 11.13 16.90 13.06
C LYS A 230 10.97 15.66 13.95
N VAL A 231 10.34 14.60 13.43
CA VAL A 231 10.20 13.32 14.15
C VAL A 231 11.56 12.64 14.32
N ILE A 232 12.40 12.66 13.29
CA ILE A 232 13.73 12.05 13.34
C ILE A 232 14.61 12.75 14.40
N SER A 233 14.55 14.07 14.47
CA SER A 233 15.35 14.86 15.42
C SER A 233 14.84 14.77 16.86
N GLN A 234 13.55 14.52 17.08
CA GLN A 234 12.91 14.52 18.40
C GLN A 234 11.86 13.39 18.52
N PRO A 235 12.27 12.10 18.43
CA PRO A 235 11.32 10.99 18.34
C PRO A 235 10.47 10.83 19.61
N GLU A 236 11.07 10.98 20.79
CA GLU A 236 10.37 10.82 22.08
C GLU A 236 9.24 11.83 22.24
N GLN A 237 9.51 13.10 21.94
CA GLN A 237 8.54 14.18 22.07
C GLN A 237 7.30 13.97 21.18
N VAL A 238 7.49 13.42 19.98
CA VAL A 238 6.39 13.14 19.06
C VAL A 238 5.64 11.87 19.47
N LEU A 239 6.35 10.84 19.94
CA LEU A 239 5.73 9.57 20.35
C LEU A 239 4.92 9.69 21.64
N ILE A 240 5.33 10.54 22.60
CA ILE A 240 4.55 10.81 23.82
C ILE A 240 3.16 11.36 23.47
N ASN A 241 3.07 12.22 22.45
CA ASN A 241 1.80 12.78 22.00
C ASN A 241 0.87 11.76 21.31
N LEU A 242 1.38 10.58 20.92
CA LEU A 242 0.55 9.50 20.34
C LEU A 242 -0.10 8.60 21.41
N ILE A 243 0.40 8.67 22.64
CA ILE A 243 0.00 7.77 23.75
C ILE A 243 -1.01 8.46 24.68
N GLN A 244 -1.16 9.78 24.58
CA GLN A 244 -2.16 10.59 25.28
C GLN A 244 -3.46 10.66 24.48
#